data_AF-A0A2M7X5V2-F1
#
_entry.id   AF-A0A2M7X5V2-F1
#
_cell.length_a   1.000
_cell.length_b   1.000
_cell.length_c   1.000
_cell.angle_alpha   90.00
_cell.angle_beta   90.00
_cell.angle_gamma   90.00
#
_symmetry.space_group_name_H-M   'P 1'
#
loop_
_entity.id
_entity.type
_entity.pdbx_description
1 polymer ?
#
loop_
_entity_poly.entity_id
_entity_poly.type
_entity_poly.pdbx_seq_one_letter_code
_entity_poly.pdbx_strand_id
1 'polypeptide(L)'
;MKRQRWRWVLLIGLALVLSACVSTPKLRPTAPTAAPSATMEAIPEITPTPVAEATVTVSAEPLVDPSRRAPTQPLWQYFQQHFGFVDCAQLAAASQRRQIGYQRQSHALLAVLDQSLAEIALVAQKLEAAQLPSEFALLPLVESHYRALASRGNRPAGIWQLMPATA
;
A
#
# COMPACT_ATOMS: atom_id res chain seq x y z
N MET A 1 4.89 -45.50 40.43
CA MET A 1 5.69 -44.26 40.64
C MET A 1 6.36 -43.71 39.36
N LYS A 2 7.03 -44.51 38.51
CA LYS A 2 7.72 -44.02 37.29
C LYS A 2 6.80 -43.36 36.24
N ARG A 3 5.61 -43.93 35.99
CA ARG A 3 4.62 -43.37 35.03
C ARG A 3 4.02 -42.02 35.45
N GLN A 4 3.93 -41.77 36.75
CA GLN A 4 3.43 -40.51 37.29
C GLN A 4 4.43 -39.37 37.06
N ARG A 5 5.72 -39.63 37.29
CA ARG A 5 6.80 -38.66 37.03
C ARG A 5 6.84 -38.23 35.55
N TRP A 6 6.57 -39.15 34.62
CA TRP A 6 6.56 -38.84 33.18
C TRP A 6 5.37 -37.98 32.76
N ARG A 7 4.19 -38.18 33.37
CA ARG A 7 3.02 -37.32 33.15
C ARG A 7 3.26 -35.89 33.63
N TRP A 8 3.93 -35.70 34.77
CA TRP A 8 4.28 -34.35 35.25
C TRP A 8 5.30 -33.65 34.35
N VAL A 9 6.32 -34.37 33.86
CA VAL A 9 7.30 -33.81 32.90
C VAL A 9 6.62 -33.38 31.59
N LEU A 10 5.70 -34.20 31.06
CA LEU A 10 4.94 -33.85 29.86
C LEU A 10 4.02 -32.62 30.08
N LEU A 11 3.35 -32.53 31.23
CA LEU A 11 2.49 -31.39 31.55
C LEU A 11 3.28 -30.08 31.72
N ILE A 12 4.46 -30.13 32.36
CA ILE A 12 5.33 -28.96 32.52
C ILE A 12 5.90 -28.52 31.16
N GLY A 13 6.34 -29.47 30.33
CA GLY A 13 6.82 -29.17 28.98
C GLY A 13 5.75 -28.52 28.10
N LEU A 14 4.52 -29.04 28.16
CA LEU A 14 3.39 -28.46 27.43
C LEU A 14 3.09 -27.03 27.90
N ALA A 15 3.05 -26.78 29.21
CA ALA A 15 2.82 -25.44 29.76
C ALA A 15 3.91 -24.42 29.34
N LEU A 16 5.18 -24.84 29.29
CA LEU A 16 6.29 -24.02 28.80
C LEU A 16 6.14 -23.63 27.32
N VAL A 17 5.70 -24.56 26.47
CA VAL A 17 5.45 -24.30 25.05
C VAL A 17 4.28 -23.32 24.86
N LEU A 18 3.20 -23.45 25.63
CA LEU A 18 2.06 -22.53 25.53
C LEU A 18 2.37 -21.11 26.03
N SER A 19 3.25 -20.94 27.01
CA SER A 19 3.60 -19.60 27.54
C SER A 19 4.47 -18.77 26.59
N ALA A 20 5.08 -19.38 25.57
CA ALA A 20 5.97 -18.69 24.63
C ALA A 20 5.24 -17.77 23.63
N CYS A 21 3.92 -17.93 23.45
CA CYS A 21 3.15 -17.13 22.47
C CYS A 21 2.69 -15.74 22.97
N VAL A 22 2.84 -15.41 24.26
CA VAL A 22 2.27 -14.16 24.83
C VAL A 22 3.28 -13.00 24.95
N SER A 23 4.58 -13.26 24.86
CA SER A 23 5.61 -12.21 24.96
C SER A 23 5.87 -11.55 23.61
N THR A 24 4.93 -10.73 23.16
CA THR A 24 5.20 -9.73 22.12
C THR A 24 5.52 -8.39 22.79
N PRO A 25 6.75 -7.86 22.64
CA PRO A 25 7.06 -6.54 23.16
C PRO A 25 6.29 -5.49 22.33
N LYS A 26 5.41 -4.72 22.98
CA LYS A 26 4.85 -3.50 22.39
C LYS A 26 5.99 -2.50 22.16
N LEU A 27 6.38 -2.26 20.91
CA LEU A 27 7.25 -1.14 20.58
C LEU A 27 6.53 0.15 20.98
N ARG A 28 7.07 0.86 21.97
CA ARG A 28 6.64 2.19 22.37
C ARG A 28 7.06 3.16 21.26
N PRO A 29 6.14 3.93 20.66
CA PRO A 29 6.54 4.98 19.74
C PRO A 29 7.39 6.00 20.49
N THR A 30 8.66 6.12 20.11
CA THR A 30 9.53 7.20 20.55
C THR A 30 8.92 8.50 20.05
N ALA A 31 8.56 9.39 20.96
CA ALA A 31 8.19 10.75 20.62
C ALA A 31 9.36 11.38 19.83
N PRO A 32 9.11 12.07 18.71
CA PRO A 32 10.17 12.79 18.02
C PRO A 32 10.72 13.88 18.93
N THR A 33 12.01 13.76 19.25
CA THR A 33 12.86 14.82 19.80
C THR A 33 12.72 16.07 18.94
N ALA A 34 12.39 17.19 19.59
CA ALA A 34 12.36 18.51 18.99
C ALA A 34 13.72 18.84 18.35
N ALA A 35 13.72 19.07 17.04
CA ALA A 35 14.81 19.70 16.31
C ALA A 35 14.52 21.21 16.17
N PRO A 36 15.56 22.06 16.08
CA PRO A 36 15.49 23.48 16.44
C PRO A 36 14.70 24.33 15.43
N SER A 37 14.11 25.39 15.95
CA SER A 37 13.48 26.49 15.19
C SER A 37 14.36 26.96 14.04
N ALA A 38 13.90 26.72 12.82
CA ALA A 38 14.23 27.56 11.68
C ALA A 38 13.31 28.78 11.74
N THR A 39 13.91 29.97 11.78
CA THR A 39 13.23 31.25 11.60
C THR A 39 12.48 31.24 10.28
N MET A 40 11.15 31.28 10.33
CA MET A 40 10.29 31.35 9.16
C MET A 40 10.00 32.83 8.88
N GLU A 41 10.49 33.31 7.75
CA GLU A 41 10.14 34.61 7.20
C GLU A 41 8.64 34.62 6.84
N ALA A 42 7.97 35.72 7.21
CA ALA A 42 6.51 35.81 7.23
C ALA A 42 5.91 35.82 5.81
N ILE A 43 5.11 34.80 5.52
CA ILE A 43 4.20 34.73 4.37
C ILE A 43 2.84 35.30 4.84
N PRO A 44 2.17 36.16 4.06
CA PRO A 44 1.00 36.90 4.52
C PRO A 44 -0.16 35.97 4.89
N GLU A 45 -0.82 36.34 5.98
CA GLU A 45 -1.98 35.71 6.57
C GLU A 45 -3.16 35.72 5.59
N ILE A 46 -3.45 34.56 4.98
CA ILE A 46 -4.66 34.37 4.20
C ILE A 46 -5.77 34.00 5.18
N THR A 47 -6.64 34.97 5.46
CA THR A 47 -7.89 34.80 6.19
C THR A 47 -8.63 33.55 5.71
N PRO A 48 -8.96 32.58 6.57
CA PRO A 48 -9.67 31.38 6.13
C PRO A 48 -11.13 31.73 5.85
N THR A 49 -11.47 31.84 4.57
CA THR A 49 -12.85 31.72 4.11
C THR A 49 -13.34 30.31 4.48
N PRO A 50 -14.51 30.15 5.12
CA PRO A 50 -15.02 28.83 5.46
C PRO A 50 -15.22 28.04 4.16
N VAL A 51 -14.47 26.95 4.02
CA VAL A 51 -14.62 25.99 2.93
C VAL A 51 -16.02 25.39 3.07
N ALA A 52 -16.93 25.85 2.21
CA ALA A 52 -18.20 25.20 1.99
C ALA A 52 -17.93 23.74 1.65
N GLU A 53 -18.67 22.86 2.31
CA GLU A 53 -18.69 21.42 2.12
C GLU A 53 -18.80 21.11 0.62
N ALA A 54 -17.66 20.82 -0.01
CA ALA A 54 -17.59 20.45 -1.41
C ALA A 54 -18.26 19.09 -1.53
N THR A 55 -19.56 19.11 -1.80
CA THR A 55 -20.32 17.94 -2.19
C THR A 55 -19.78 17.56 -3.57
N VAL A 56 -18.82 16.64 -3.61
CA VAL A 56 -18.37 16.05 -4.87
C VAL A 56 -19.54 15.24 -5.40
N THR A 57 -20.35 15.85 -6.27
CA THR A 57 -21.26 15.13 -7.14
C THR A 57 -20.41 14.24 -8.03
N VAL A 58 -20.24 12.99 -7.61
CA VAL A 58 -19.73 11.93 -8.48
C VAL A 58 -20.79 11.76 -9.56
N SER A 59 -20.59 12.43 -10.70
CA SER A 59 -21.32 12.13 -11.91
C SER A 59 -21.04 10.65 -12.21
N ALA A 60 -22.05 9.81 -12.02
CA ALA A 60 -21.99 8.41 -12.36
C ALA A 60 -21.90 8.31 -13.88
N GLU A 61 -20.68 8.40 -14.42
CA GLU A 61 -20.41 7.95 -15.77
C GLU A 61 -20.89 6.49 -15.86
N PRO A 62 -21.53 6.09 -16.97
CA PRO A 62 -21.99 4.72 -17.13
C PRO A 62 -20.83 3.77 -16.87
N LEU A 63 -21.05 2.76 -16.04
CA LEU A 63 -20.11 1.65 -15.84
C LEU A 63 -19.73 1.15 -17.24
N VAL A 64 -18.50 1.46 -17.65
CA VAL A 64 -17.96 1.00 -18.92
C VAL A 64 -18.07 -0.51 -18.89
N ASP A 65 -18.82 -1.05 -19.85
CA ASP A 65 -19.00 -2.48 -20.03
C ASP A 65 -17.61 -3.16 -20.04
N PRO A 66 -17.26 -3.98 -19.03
CA PRO A 66 -15.96 -4.65 -18.98
C PRO A 66 -15.76 -5.63 -20.14
N SER A 67 -16.82 -5.91 -20.91
CA SER A 67 -16.80 -6.72 -22.13
C SER A 67 -16.24 -5.96 -23.35
N ARG A 68 -15.92 -4.66 -23.26
CA ARG A 68 -15.32 -3.92 -24.38
C ARG A 68 -13.85 -4.31 -24.55
N ARG A 69 -13.70 -5.39 -25.32
CA ARG A 69 -12.48 -5.92 -25.94
C ARG A 69 -11.58 -6.59 -24.90
N ALA A 70 -11.54 -7.93 -24.95
CA ALA A 70 -10.45 -8.67 -24.32
C ALA A 70 -9.12 -8.01 -24.74
N PRO A 71 -8.21 -7.73 -23.80
CA PRO A 71 -6.91 -7.16 -24.12
C PRO A 71 -6.31 -7.96 -25.28
N THR A 72 -5.96 -7.29 -26.38
CA THR A 72 -5.32 -7.94 -27.53
C THR A 72 -3.95 -8.52 -27.18
N GLN A 73 -3.44 -8.17 -26.00
CA GLN A 73 -2.19 -8.67 -25.42
C GLN A 73 -2.32 -8.84 -23.90
N PRO A 74 -1.50 -9.72 -23.28
CA PRO A 74 -1.44 -9.85 -21.83
C PRO A 74 -1.10 -8.52 -21.14
N LEU A 75 -1.75 -8.22 -20.01
CA LEU A 75 -1.56 -6.98 -19.24
C LEU A 75 -0.08 -6.73 -18.88
N TRP A 76 0.66 -7.78 -18.51
CA TRP A 76 2.08 -7.65 -18.20
C TRP A 76 2.94 -7.25 -19.41
N GLN A 77 2.57 -7.69 -20.61
CA GLN A 77 3.26 -7.28 -21.84
C GLN A 77 2.96 -5.81 -22.16
N TYR A 78 1.73 -5.36 -21.91
CA TYR A 78 1.37 -3.95 -22.01
C TYR A 78 2.24 -3.08 -21.10
N PHE A 79 2.40 -3.44 -19.83
CA PHE A 79 3.27 -2.68 -18.94
C PHE A 79 4.70 -2.57 -19.43
N GLN A 80 5.31 -3.68 -19.85
CA GLN A 80 6.69 -3.65 -20.35
C GLN A 80 6.90 -2.73 -21.56
N GLN A 81 5.90 -2.57 -22.43
CA GLN A 81 5.98 -1.71 -23.61
C GLN A 81 5.78 -0.23 -23.29
N HIS A 82 5.14 0.08 -22.16
CA HIS A 82 4.72 1.42 -21.77
C HIS A 82 5.32 1.86 -20.42
N PHE A 83 6.51 1.34 -20.08
CA PHE A 83 7.33 1.86 -18.99
C PHE A 83 8.05 3.13 -19.42
N GLY A 84 7.97 4.17 -18.60
CA GLY A 84 8.41 5.52 -18.95
C GLY A 84 9.38 6.18 -17.98
N PHE A 85 9.53 5.73 -16.73
CA PHE A 85 10.34 6.45 -15.73
C PHE A 85 11.34 5.62 -14.92
N VAL A 86 11.28 4.29 -14.92
CA VAL A 86 12.19 3.46 -14.11
C VAL A 86 13.26 2.79 -14.97
N ASP A 87 14.52 3.20 -14.79
CA ASP A 87 15.67 2.41 -15.22
C ASP A 87 16.03 1.38 -14.13
N CYS A 88 15.74 0.11 -14.40
CA CYS A 88 16.04 -1.00 -13.50
C CYS A 88 17.52 -1.42 -13.52
N ALA A 89 18.35 -0.90 -14.43
CA ALA A 89 19.78 -1.26 -14.51
C ALA A 89 20.57 -0.74 -13.29
N GLN A 90 20.15 0.37 -12.70
CA GLN A 90 20.84 1.03 -11.59
C GLN A 90 19.90 1.35 -10.43
N LEU A 91 19.46 0.29 -9.73
CA LEU A 91 18.63 0.45 -8.53
C LEU A 91 19.45 0.88 -7.32
N ALA A 92 18.98 1.90 -6.61
CA ALA A 92 19.51 2.25 -5.29
C ALA A 92 19.40 1.08 -4.30
N ALA A 93 20.32 1.00 -3.34
CA ALA A 93 20.36 -0.11 -2.37
C ALA A 93 19.04 -0.30 -1.59
N ALA A 94 18.29 0.79 -1.33
CA ALA A 94 16.98 0.71 -0.71
C ALA A 94 15.95 0.00 -1.59
N SER A 95 15.93 0.29 -2.89
CA SER A 95 15.06 -0.35 -3.89
C SER A 95 15.42 -1.83 -4.06
N GLN A 96 16.71 -2.16 -4.10
CA GLN A 96 17.18 -3.56 -4.15
C GLN A 96 16.70 -4.37 -2.94
N ARG A 97 16.77 -3.81 -1.73
CA ARG A 97 16.24 -4.48 -0.52
C ARG A 97 14.74 -4.74 -0.62
N ARG A 98 13.96 -3.78 -1.14
CA ARG A 98 12.52 -3.97 -1.35
C ARG A 98 12.25 -5.07 -2.39
N GLN A 99 12.96 -5.06 -3.51
CA GLN A 99 12.86 -6.10 -4.53
C GLN A 99 13.11 -7.50 -3.95
N ILE A 100 14.19 -7.67 -3.18
CA ILE A 100 14.50 -8.95 -2.51
C ILE A 100 13.37 -9.35 -1.56
N GLY A 101 12.79 -8.40 -0.84
CA GLY A 101 11.63 -8.63 0.03
C GLY A 101 10.43 -9.19 -0.73
N TYR A 102 10.07 -8.59 -1.86
CA TYR A 102 8.98 -9.07 -2.72
C TYR A 102 9.28 -10.44 -3.33
N GLN A 103 10.52 -10.69 -3.76
CA GLN A 103 10.92 -12.00 -4.30
C GLN A 103 10.81 -13.12 -3.26
N ARG A 104 11.16 -12.84 -1.99
CA ARG A 104 11.02 -13.79 -0.89
C ARG A 104 9.56 -14.08 -0.53
N GLN A 105 8.67 -13.13 -0.77
CA GLN A 105 7.23 -13.24 -0.49
C GLN A 105 6.40 -13.39 -1.78
N SER A 106 6.96 -14.09 -2.78
CA SER A 106 6.36 -14.21 -4.12
C SER A 106 4.92 -14.72 -4.10
N HIS A 107 4.60 -15.72 -3.27
CA HIS A 107 3.24 -16.25 -3.16
C HIS A 107 2.23 -15.19 -2.68
N ALA A 108 2.60 -14.37 -1.70
CA ALA A 108 1.74 -13.30 -1.21
C ALA A 108 1.55 -12.22 -2.28
N LEU A 109 2.63 -11.84 -2.98
CA LEU A 109 2.56 -10.88 -4.08
C LEU A 109 1.63 -11.39 -5.20
N LEU A 110 1.78 -12.65 -5.61
CA LEU A 110 0.94 -13.25 -6.66
C LEU A 110 -0.53 -13.29 -6.24
N ALA A 111 -0.84 -13.63 -4.99
CA ALA A 111 -2.21 -13.63 -4.50
C ALA A 111 -2.86 -12.24 -4.55
N VAL A 112 -2.11 -11.18 -4.18
CA VAL A 112 -2.62 -9.81 -4.27
C VAL A 112 -2.77 -9.37 -5.74
N LEU A 113 -1.80 -9.70 -6.59
CA LEU A 113 -1.88 -9.39 -8.01
C LEU A 113 -3.12 -10.01 -8.63
N ASP A 114 -3.32 -11.33 -8.44
CA ASP A 114 -4.47 -12.07 -8.95
C ASP A 114 -5.80 -11.46 -8.48
N GLN A 115 -5.88 -11.10 -7.19
CA GLN A 115 -7.05 -10.44 -6.61
C GLN A 115 -7.34 -9.06 -7.21
N SER A 116 -6.32 -8.32 -7.65
CA SER A 116 -6.44 -6.92 -8.09
C SER A 116 -6.32 -6.73 -9.60
N LEU A 117 -6.29 -7.81 -10.38
CA LEU A 117 -6.06 -7.74 -11.83
C LEU A 117 -7.07 -6.85 -12.56
N ALA A 118 -8.35 -6.90 -12.16
CA ALA A 118 -9.40 -6.13 -12.81
C ALA A 118 -9.22 -4.63 -12.57
N GLU A 119 -8.92 -4.24 -11.33
CA GLU A 119 -8.66 -2.86 -10.93
C GLU A 119 -7.38 -2.33 -11.55
N ILE A 120 -6.30 -3.14 -11.59
CA ILE A 120 -5.06 -2.79 -12.27
C ILE A 120 -5.33 -2.53 -13.76
N ALA A 121 -6.10 -3.39 -14.43
CA ALA A 121 -6.44 -3.21 -15.84
C ALA A 121 -7.28 -1.95 -16.09
N LEU A 122 -8.19 -1.62 -15.17
CA LEU A 122 -8.97 -0.38 -15.24
C LEU A 122 -8.08 0.86 -15.09
N VAL A 123 -7.19 0.87 -14.10
CA VAL A 123 -6.26 1.99 -13.88
C VAL A 123 -5.30 2.12 -15.07
N ALA A 124 -4.78 1.02 -15.61
CA ALA A 124 -3.93 1.02 -16.79
C ALA A 124 -4.61 1.68 -18.00
N GLN A 125 -5.88 1.36 -18.27
CA GLN A 125 -6.65 2.00 -19.34
C GLN A 125 -6.82 3.52 -19.12
N LYS A 126 -7.03 3.96 -17.87
CA LYS A 126 -7.15 5.38 -17.53
C LYS A 126 -5.82 6.11 -17.69
N LEU A 127 -4.70 5.49 -17.30
CA LEU A 127 -3.37 6.03 -17.51
C LEU A 127 -3.03 6.14 -19.00
N GLU A 128 -3.40 5.14 -19.79
CA GLU A 128 -3.22 5.16 -21.25
C GLU A 128 -3.95 6.34 -21.89
N ALA A 129 -5.23 6.51 -21.56
CA ALA A 129 -6.04 7.61 -22.06
C ALA A 129 -5.49 8.98 -21.65
N ALA A 130 -4.82 9.05 -20.49
CA ALA A 130 -4.13 10.24 -20.00
C ALA A 130 -2.69 10.38 -20.50
N GLN A 131 -2.19 9.45 -21.33
CA GLN A 131 -0.80 9.39 -21.80
C GLN A 131 0.23 9.39 -20.66
N LEU A 132 -0.10 8.72 -19.55
CA LEU A 132 0.77 8.57 -18.39
C LEU A 132 1.51 7.22 -18.42
N PRO A 133 2.72 7.14 -17.84
CA PRO A 133 3.47 5.89 -17.70
C PRO A 133 2.63 4.80 -17.03
N SER A 134 2.63 3.62 -17.64
CA SER A 134 1.73 2.52 -17.25
C SER A 134 2.10 1.88 -15.91
N GLU A 135 3.36 2.00 -15.48
CA GLU A 135 3.86 1.54 -14.18
C GLU A 135 3.20 2.25 -12.99
N PHE A 136 2.56 3.42 -13.17
CA PHE A 136 1.77 4.04 -12.11
C PHE A 136 0.57 3.17 -11.70
N ALA A 137 0.10 2.27 -12.57
CA ALA A 137 -0.89 1.27 -12.20
C ALA A 137 -0.37 0.28 -11.13
N LEU A 138 0.92 0.21 -10.87
CA LEU A 138 1.48 -0.67 -9.83
C LEU A 138 1.63 0.04 -8.49
N LEU A 139 1.52 1.37 -8.40
CA LEU A 139 1.62 2.08 -7.14
C LEU A 139 0.56 1.66 -6.10
N PRO A 140 -0.73 1.50 -6.44
CA PRO A 140 -1.75 1.17 -5.44
C PRO A 140 -1.56 -0.22 -4.85
N LEU A 141 -0.87 -1.11 -5.58
CA LEU A 141 -0.47 -2.42 -5.10
C LEU A 141 0.45 -2.31 -3.87
N VAL A 142 1.44 -1.40 -3.93
CA VAL A 142 2.41 -1.22 -2.84
C VAL A 142 1.89 -0.33 -1.71
N GLU A 143 0.93 0.55 -2.00
CA GLU A 143 0.36 1.47 -1.00
C GLU A 143 -0.78 0.84 -0.19
N SER A 144 -1.68 0.11 -0.84
CA SER A 144 -2.90 -0.40 -0.20
C SER A 144 -3.30 -1.82 -0.59
N HIS A 145 -2.51 -2.49 -1.44
CA HIS A 145 -2.91 -3.73 -2.10
C HIS A 145 -4.22 -3.56 -2.88
N TYR A 146 -4.39 -2.40 -3.54
CA TYR A 146 -5.60 -2.03 -4.28
C TYR A 146 -6.89 -1.98 -3.44
N ARG A 147 -6.79 -1.88 -2.11
CA ARG A 147 -7.94 -1.75 -1.22
C ARG A 147 -8.30 -0.29 -1.02
N ALA A 148 -9.55 0.08 -1.26
CA ALA A 148 -10.04 1.41 -0.96
C ALA A 148 -10.14 1.62 0.56
N LEU A 149 -9.14 2.29 1.14
CA LEU A 149 -9.10 2.57 2.57
C LEU A 149 -9.78 3.92 2.86
N ALA A 150 -10.69 3.93 3.83
CA ALA A 150 -11.29 5.18 4.32
C ALA A 150 -10.28 5.97 5.16
N SER A 151 -10.35 7.30 5.05
CA SER A 151 -9.55 8.21 5.88
C SER A 151 -10.37 8.84 7.00
N ARG A 152 -9.68 9.35 8.02
CA ARG A 152 -10.24 10.15 9.10
C ARG A 152 -9.32 11.35 9.37
N GLY A 153 -9.89 12.55 9.28
CA GLY A 153 -9.13 13.80 9.44
C GLY A 153 -8.07 13.95 8.36
N ASN A 154 -6.90 14.49 8.73
CA ASN A 154 -5.78 14.71 7.80
C ASN A 154 -4.89 13.47 7.65
N ARG A 155 -5.46 12.36 7.16
CA ARG A 155 -4.75 11.08 6.94
C ARG A 155 -4.87 10.61 5.49
N PRO A 156 -3.94 9.76 5.01
CA PRO A 156 -4.02 9.16 3.68
C PRO A 156 -5.35 8.46 3.41
N ALA A 157 -5.84 8.53 2.17
CA ALA A 157 -7.11 7.93 1.75
C ALA A 157 -6.99 7.16 0.43
N GLY A 158 -7.90 6.20 0.26
CA GLY A 158 -8.12 5.50 -1.01
C GLY A 158 -7.02 4.48 -1.34
N ILE A 159 -7.11 3.96 -2.57
CA ILE A 159 -6.19 2.94 -3.08
C ILE A 159 -4.75 3.47 -3.24
N TRP A 160 -4.58 4.77 -3.46
CA TRP A 160 -3.29 5.43 -3.65
C TRP A 160 -2.71 6.01 -2.35
N GLN A 161 -3.45 5.98 -1.24
CA GLN A 161 -3.03 6.59 0.04
C GLN A 161 -2.63 8.07 -0.12
N LEU A 162 -3.43 8.85 -0.86
CA LEU A 162 -3.18 10.28 -1.04
C LEU A 162 -3.52 11.07 0.22
N MET A 163 -2.68 12.05 0.56
CA MET A 163 -2.90 12.95 1.69
C MET A 163 -3.89 14.06 1.32
N PRO A 164 -4.96 14.29 2.10
CA PRO A 164 -5.95 15.33 1.80
C PRO A 164 -5.36 16.74 1.67
N ALA A 165 -4.31 17.05 2.42
CA ALA A 165 -3.68 18.36 2.40
C ALA A 165 -2.76 18.62 1.19
N THR A 166 -2.38 17.60 0.42
CA THR A 166 -1.37 17.72 -0.64
C THR A 166 -1.77 17.07 -1.97
N ALA A 167 -2.92 16.39 -2.03
CA ALA A 167 -3.41 15.72 -3.22
C ALA A 167 -3.87 16.71 -4.30
#